data_AF-U5D5T7-F1
#
_entry.id   AF-U5D5T7-F1
#
_cell.length_a   1.000
_cell.length_b   1.000
_cell.length_c   1.000
_cell.angle_alpha   90.00
_cell.angle_beta   90.00
_cell.angle_gamma   90.00
#
_symmetry.space_group_name_H-M   'P 1'
#
loop_
_entity.id
_entity.type
_entity.pdbx_description
1 polymer ?
#
loop_
_entity_poly.entity_id
_entity_poly.type
_entity_poly.pdbx_seq_one_letter_code
_entity_poly.pdbx_strand_id
1 'polypeptide(L)'
;MMIAREEKVKNGECDGYGKDFLGMMLESNHDTQVGVKYSSQDILDECKTFYFAGHDTTSGLLTWTVVLLAMHPEWQDKVRKEVIEAFGSDTPTIDGVNRLKIMS
;
A
#
# COMPACT_ATOMS: atom_id res chain seq x y z
N MET A 1 2.66 18.08 -9.42
CA MET A 1 2.75 17.19 -8.25
C MET A 1 4.20 16.82 -7.93
N MET A 2 4.96 16.20 -8.85
CA MET A 2 6.40 15.95 -8.63
C MET A 2 7.26 17.23 -8.58
N ILE A 3 7.09 18.14 -9.54
CA ILE A 3 7.82 19.44 -9.56
C ILE A 3 7.64 20.18 -8.23
N ALA A 4 6.41 20.24 -7.72
CA ALA A 4 6.12 20.85 -6.42
C ALA A 4 6.83 20.16 -5.25
N ARG A 5 7.05 18.84 -5.30
CA ARG A 5 7.80 18.10 -4.27
C ARG A 5 9.30 18.38 -4.38
N GLU A 6 9.84 18.44 -5.59
CA GLU A 6 11.24 18.84 -5.81
C GLU A 6 11.52 20.29 -5.35
N GLU A 7 10.58 21.21 -5.57
CA GLU A 7 10.67 22.59 -5.09
C GLU A 7 10.68 22.68 -3.56
N LYS A 8 9.83 21.91 -2.88
CA LYS A 8 9.81 21.85 -1.41
C LYS A 8 11.14 21.37 -0.83
N VAL A 9 11.75 20.36 -1.46
CA VAL A 9 13.07 19.86 -1.05
C VAL A 9 14.16 20.90 -1.31
N LYS A 10 14.14 21.59 -2.46
CA LYS A 10 15.07 22.70 -2.75
C LYS A 10 14.93 23.84 -1.73
N ASN A 11 13.73 24.09 -1.22
CA ASN A 11 13.45 25.08 -0.20
C ASN A 11 13.83 24.62 1.23
N GLY A 12 14.35 23.40 1.39
CA GLY A 12 14.78 22.87 2.69
C GLY A 12 13.64 22.39 3.58
N GLU A 13 12.45 22.14 3.04
CA GLU A 13 11.33 21.61 3.82
C GLU A 13 11.59 20.15 4.24
N CYS A 14 11.43 19.86 5.53
CA CYS A 14 11.46 18.49 6.04
C CYS A 14 10.30 17.67 5.43
N ASP A 15 10.57 16.43 5.03
CA ASP A 15 9.61 15.56 4.31
C ASP A 15 9.14 16.14 2.96
N GLY A 16 9.94 16.99 2.29
CA GLY A 16 9.55 17.66 1.04
C GLY A 16 9.13 16.72 -0.11
N TYR A 17 9.65 15.48 -0.15
CA TYR A 17 9.21 14.45 -1.09
C TYR A 17 7.90 13.74 -0.70
N GLY A 18 7.50 13.80 0.57
CA GLY A 18 6.36 13.06 1.14
C GLY A 18 6.71 11.63 1.55
N LYS A 19 5.85 11.01 2.37
CA LYS A 19 6.04 9.65 2.93
C LYS A 19 5.26 8.56 2.18
N ASP A 20 4.78 8.87 0.98
CA ASP A 20 4.12 7.89 0.11
C ASP A 20 5.12 7.23 -0.84
N PHE A 21 4.67 6.22 -1.59
CA PHE A 21 5.52 5.45 -2.49
C PHE A 21 6.29 6.32 -3.51
N LEU A 22 5.63 7.33 -4.08
CA LEU A 22 6.27 8.27 -5.00
C LEU A 22 7.35 9.10 -4.28
N GLY A 23 7.06 9.57 -3.06
CA GLY A 23 8.03 10.29 -2.24
C GLY A 23 9.27 9.46 -1.92
N MET A 24 9.08 8.21 -1.53
CA MET A 24 10.19 7.28 -1.27
C MET A 24 11.04 7.01 -2.53
N MET A 25 10.42 6.88 -3.71
CA MET A 25 11.18 6.72 -4.96
C MET A 25 11.95 7.98 -5.35
N LEU A 26 11.37 9.17 -5.15
CA LEU A 26 12.05 10.45 -5.41
C LEU A 26 13.24 10.66 -4.46
N GLU A 27 13.05 10.36 -3.18
CA GLU A 27 14.09 10.44 -2.15
C GLU A 27 15.24 9.46 -2.46
N SER A 28 14.92 8.20 -2.75
CA SER A 28 15.92 7.19 -3.11
C SER A 28 16.70 7.53 -4.39
N ASN A 29 16.06 8.15 -5.40
CA ASN A 29 16.72 8.57 -6.63
C ASN A 29 17.61 9.82 -6.43
N HIS A 30 17.27 10.65 -5.44
CA HIS A 30 18.08 11.81 -5.08
C HIS A 30 19.37 11.41 -4.34
N ASP A 31 19.29 10.42 -3.44
CA ASP A 31 20.41 9.97 -2.60
C ASP A 31 21.41 9.05 -3.31
N THR A 32 21.08 8.53 -4.50
CA THR A 32 22.01 7.77 -5.34
C THR A 32 23.17 8.64 -5.86
N GLN A 33 24.27 8.70 -5.10
CA GLN A 33 25.52 9.37 -5.51
C GLN A 33 26.38 8.54 -6.49
N VAL A 34 26.15 7.22 -6.59
CA VAL A 34 27.01 6.28 -7.36
C VAL A 34 26.20 5.42 -8.36
N GLY A 35 24.88 5.65 -8.49
CA GLY A 35 23.97 4.83 -9.30
C GLY A 35 23.39 5.55 -10.54
N VAL A 36 22.68 4.78 -11.39
CA VAL A 36 21.88 5.31 -12.50
C VAL A 36 20.77 6.19 -11.91
N LYS A 37 20.75 7.48 -12.27
CA LYS A 37 19.61 8.36 -11.97
C LYS A 37 18.48 8.06 -12.94
N TYR A 38 17.33 7.73 -12.39
CA TYR A 38 16.09 7.58 -13.15
C TYR A 38 15.53 8.95 -13.50
N SER A 39 14.97 9.08 -14.70
CA SER A 39 14.22 10.29 -15.05
C SER A 39 12.90 10.33 -14.27
N SER A 40 12.32 11.52 -14.13
CA SER A 40 11.00 11.66 -13.51
C SER A 40 9.93 10.85 -14.26
N GLN A 41 10.12 10.62 -15.56
CA GLN A 41 9.23 9.81 -16.38
C GLN A 41 9.35 8.32 -16.02
N ASP A 42 10.57 7.80 -15.85
CA ASP A 42 10.78 6.40 -15.44
C ASP A 42 10.15 6.12 -14.07
N ILE A 43 10.31 7.04 -13.10
CA ILE A 43 9.71 6.92 -11.77
C ILE A 43 8.18 6.91 -11.85
N LEU A 44 7.60 7.76 -12.69
CA LEU A 44 6.15 7.77 -12.90
C LEU A 44 5.65 6.49 -13.55
N ASP A 45 6.37 5.97 -14.54
CA ASP A 45 5.95 4.77 -15.24
C ASP A 45 6.06 3.55 -14.34
N GLU A 46 7.05 3.49 -13.45
CA GLU A 46 7.13 2.44 -12.42
C GLU A 46 6.02 2.56 -11.38
N CYS A 47 5.68 3.78 -10.94
CA CYS A 47 4.50 4.04 -10.11
C CYS A 47 3.22 3.49 -10.73
N LYS A 48 3.01 3.71 -12.04
CA LYS A 48 1.83 3.22 -12.76
C LYS A 48 1.85 1.70 -12.87
N THR A 49 2.99 1.11 -13.20
CA THR A 49 3.16 -0.35 -13.27
C THR A 49 2.77 -0.99 -11.94
N PHE A 50 3.30 -0.49 -10.82
CA PHE A 50 2.95 -0.98 -9.49
C PHE A 50 1.45 -0.83 -9.20
N TYR A 51 0.87 0.33 -9.53
CA TYR A 51 -0.55 0.58 -9.33
C TYR A 51 -1.42 -0.41 -10.11
N PHE A 52 -1.20 -0.58 -11.41
CA PHE A 52 -2.02 -1.48 -12.23
C PHE A 52 -1.82 -2.94 -11.85
N ALA A 53 -0.57 -3.37 -11.63
CA ALA A 53 -0.27 -4.73 -11.22
C ALA A 53 -0.95 -5.07 -9.87
N GLY A 54 -0.93 -4.14 -8.91
CA GLY A 54 -1.52 -4.33 -7.59
C GLY A 54 -3.04 -4.17 -7.57
N HIS A 55 -3.59 -3.19 -8.29
CA HIS A 55 -5.01 -2.84 -8.22
C HIS A 55 -5.90 -3.95 -8.75
N ASP A 56 -5.67 -4.40 -9.98
CA ASP A 56 -6.57 -5.35 -10.64
C ASP A 56 -6.48 -6.74 -9.99
N THR A 57 -5.29 -7.16 -9.59
CA THR A 57 -5.07 -8.45 -8.92
C THR A 57 -5.67 -8.47 -7.52
N THR A 58 -5.45 -7.43 -6.70
CA THR A 58 -5.99 -7.34 -5.34
C THR A 58 -7.51 -7.17 -5.35
N SER A 59 -8.05 -6.35 -6.26
CA SER A 59 -9.50 -6.20 -6.43
C SER A 59 -10.17 -7.52 -6.81
N GLY A 60 -9.58 -8.26 -7.76
CA GLY A 60 -10.04 -9.59 -8.13
C GLY A 60 -9.98 -10.57 -6.96
N LEU A 61 -8.88 -10.61 -6.22
CA LEU A 61 -8.71 -11.45 -5.03
C LEU A 61 -9.78 -11.16 -3.97
N LEU A 62 -9.98 -9.89 -3.62
CA LEU A 62 -10.99 -9.49 -2.63
C LEU A 62 -12.41 -9.83 -3.10
N THR A 63 -12.70 -9.61 -4.37
CA THR A 63 -14.01 -9.95 -4.97
C THR A 63 -14.30 -11.44 -4.83
N TRP A 64 -13.36 -12.29 -5.25
CA TRP A 64 -13.53 -13.74 -5.13
C TRP A 64 -13.56 -14.21 -3.68
N THR A 65 -12.79 -13.59 -2.80
CA THR A 65 -12.84 -13.87 -1.35
C THR A 65 -14.24 -13.62 -0.80
N VAL A 66 -14.85 -12.47 -1.11
CA VAL A 66 -16.22 -12.16 -0.68
C VAL A 66 -17.24 -13.13 -1.28
N VAL A 67 -17.10 -13.48 -2.58
CA VAL A 67 -17.96 -14.48 -3.23
C VAL A 67 -17.88 -15.83 -2.51
N LEU A 68 -16.67 -16.31 -2.21
CA LEU A 68 -16.47 -17.59 -1.53
C LEU A 68 -17.04 -17.56 -0.10
N LEU A 69 -16.83 -16.49 0.66
CA LEU A 69 -17.40 -16.37 2.00
C LEU A 69 -18.93 -16.34 1.97
N ALA A 70 -19.54 -15.66 0.99
CA ALA A 70 -20.99 -15.66 0.82
C ALA A 70 -21.55 -17.05 0.45
N MET A 71 -20.80 -17.84 -0.33
CA MET A 71 -21.15 -19.22 -0.69
C MET A 71 -20.90 -20.22 0.45
N HIS A 72 -20.07 -19.86 1.42
CA HIS A 72 -19.67 -20.69 2.55
C HIS A 72 -19.91 -19.98 3.90
N PRO A 73 -21.18 -19.84 4.34
CA PRO A 73 -21.54 -19.08 5.54
C PRO A 73 -20.81 -19.54 6.81
N GLU A 74 -20.53 -20.84 6.94
CA GLU A 74 -19.79 -21.41 8.05
C GLU A 74 -18.35 -20.87 8.16
N TRP A 75 -17.72 -20.56 7.02
CA TRP A 75 -16.40 -19.93 6.97
C TRP A 75 -16.50 -18.43 7.19
N GLN A 76 -17.53 -17.79 6.63
CA GLN A 76 -17.82 -16.38 6.89
C GLN A 76 -18.00 -16.09 8.39
N ASP A 77 -18.74 -16.93 9.11
CA ASP A 77 -18.98 -16.75 10.54
C ASP A 77 -17.71 -16.96 11.38
N LYS A 78 -16.85 -17.92 10.99
CA LYS A 78 -15.54 -18.13 11.63
C LYS A 78 -14.62 -16.92 11.45
N VAL A 79 -14.49 -16.42 10.22
CA VAL A 79 -13.65 -15.24 9.92
C VAL A 79 -14.20 -14.00 10.64
N ARG A 80 -15.52 -13.78 10.61
CA ARG A 80 -16.16 -12.67 11.31
C ARG A 80 -15.90 -12.73 12.81
N LYS A 81 -16.02 -13.92 13.42
CA LYS A 81 -15.72 -14.12 14.84
C LYS A 81 -14.26 -13.81 15.15
N GLU A 82 -13.32 -14.27 14.34
CA GLU A 82 -11.88 -13.98 14.51
C GLU A 82 -11.61 -12.47 14.49
N VAL A 83 -12.18 -11.75 13.52
CA VAL A 83 -12.04 -10.28 13.41
C VAL A 83 -12.62 -9.57 14.63
N ILE A 84 -13.81 -9.97 15.10
CA ILE A 84 -14.43 -9.39 16.30
C ILE A 84 -13.61 -9.68 17.56
N GLU A 85 -13.04 -10.87 17.70
CA GLU A 85 -12.17 -11.22 18.83
C GLU A 85 -10.85 -10.45 18.80
N ALA A 86 -10.30 -10.19 17.61
CA ALA A 86 -9.03 -9.49 17.44
C ALA A 86 -9.14 -7.96 17.63
N PHE A 87 -10.26 -7.36 17.23
CA PHE A 87 -10.40 -5.89 17.17
C PHE A 87 -11.62 -5.33 17.89
N GLY A 88 -12.65 -6.12 18.20
CA GLY A 88 -13.89 -5.62 18.80
C GLY A 88 -14.51 -4.49 17.96
N SER A 89 -14.57 -3.29 18.55
CA SER A 89 -15.04 -2.05 17.89
C SER A 89 -13.89 -1.09 17.54
N ASP A 90 -12.65 -1.49 17.80
CA ASP A 90 -11.47 -0.65 17.58
C ASP A 90 -11.04 -0.66 16.11
N THR A 91 -10.26 0.35 15.73
CA THR A 91 -9.69 0.42 14.38
C THR A 91 -8.59 -0.64 14.23
N PRO A 92 -8.56 -1.43 13.13
CA PRO A 92 -7.52 -2.43 12.91
C PRO A 92 -6.11 -1.85 12.97
N THR A 93 -5.23 -2.53 13.70
CA THR A 93 -3.79 -2.22 13.77
C THR A 93 -2.98 -3.27 13.01
N ILE A 94 -1.78 -2.93 12.55
CA ILE A 94 -0.89 -3.87 11.83
C ILE A 94 -0.66 -5.14 12.68
N ASP A 95 -0.35 -4.97 13.96
CA ASP A 95 -0.15 -6.09 14.88
C ASP A 95 -1.41 -6.94 15.06
N GLY A 96 -2.59 -6.32 15.01
CA GLY A 96 -3.85 -7.06 15.09
C GLY A 96 -4.16 -7.83 13.81
N VAL A 97 -3.87 -7.27 12.63
CA VAL A 97 -4.03 -7.96 11.35
C VAL A 97 -3.13 -9.20 11.29
N ASN A 98 -1.88 -9.09 11.77
CA ASN A 98 -0.96 -10.22 11.85
C ASN A 98 -1.41 -11.37 12.78
N ARG A 99 -2.44 -11.14 13.62
CA ARG A 99 -3.02 -12.17 14.51
C ARG A 99 -4.21 -12.91 13.90
N LEU A 100 -4.74 -12.47 12.77
CA LEU A 100 -5.80 -13.18 12.05
C LEU A 100 -5.18 -14.40 11.36
N LYS A 101 -5.56 -15.62 11.79
CA LYS A 101 -5.00 -16.88 11.28
C LYS A 101 -5.92 -17.57 10.27
N ILE A 102 -7.22 -17.31 10.36
CA ILE A 102 -8.22 -17.85 9.43
C ILE A 102 -8.29 -16.96 8.19
N MET A 103 -8.14 -15.64 8.37
CA MET A 103 -8.16 -14.65 7.28
C MET A 103 -6.81 -14.42 6.58
N SER A 104 -5.70 -14.98 7.09
CA SER A 104 -4.33 -14.77 6.56
C SER A 104 -4.06 -15.47 5.24
#